data_AF-A0A2K5JFC4-F1
#
_entry.id   AF-A0A2K5JFC4-F1
#
_cell.length_a   1.000
_cell.length_b   1.000
_cell.length_c   1.000
_cell.angle_alpha   90.00
_cell.angle_beta   90.00
_cell.angle_gamma   90.00
#
_symmetry.space_group_name_H-M   'P 1'
#
loop_
_entity.id
_entity.type
_entity.pdbx_description
1 polymer ?
#
loop_
_entity_poly.entity_id
_entity_poly.type
_entity_poly.pdbx_seq_one_letter_code
_entity_poly.pdbx_strand_id
1 'polypeptide(L)'
;MSAEVIHQVEEALDTDEKEMLLFLCRDVAIDVVPPNVRDLLDILRERGKLSVGDLAELLYRVRRFDLLKRILKMDRKAVETYLLRNPHLVSDYRVLMAEIGEDLDKSDVSSLIFLMKDYMGRGKINKEKSFLDLVVELEKLNLVAPDQLDLLEKCLKNIHRIDLKTKIQKYKQSLHNGRSKEQRLKEQLGTQQEPVKTSIQESAAFMPQSIPEERYKMKSKPLGICLIIDCIGNETGWSAMAQSQLTTTAASQVQAILLPQPPE
;
A
#
# COMPACT_ATOMS: atom_id res chain seq x y z
N MET A 1 -22.29 -12.35 -7.09
CA MET A 1 -21.74 -12.63 -8.43
C MET A 1 -21.81 -14.13 -8.66
N SER A 2 -22.28 -14.60 -9.82
CA SER A 2 -22.36 -16.04 -10.12
C SER A 2 -21.03 -16.57 -10.67
N ALA A 3 -20.76 -17.86 -10.47
CA ALA A 3 -19.62 -18.55 -11.08
C ALA A 3 -19.65 -18.52 -12.61
N GLU A 4 -20.85 -18.51 -13.20
CA GLU A 4 -21.09 -18.36 -14.63
C GLU A 4 -20.47 -17.09 -15.21
N VAL A 5 -20.59 -15.96 -14.50
CA VAL A 5 -20.00 -14.68 -14.94
C VAL A 5 -18.47 -14.75 -14.98
N ILE A 6 -17.85 -15.41 -14.00
CA ILE A 6 -16.40 -15.59 -13.94
C ILE A 6 -15.92 -16.45 -15.12
N HIS A 7 -16.64 -17.53 -15.42
CA HIS A 7 -16.31 -18.39 -16.55
C HIS A 7 -16.42 -17.65 -17.89
N GLN A 8 -17.51 -16.90 -18.12
CA GLN A 8 -17.68 -16.12 -19.34
C GLN A 8 -16.62 -15.02 -19.52
N VAL A 9 -16.15 -14.43 -18.42
CA VAL A 9 -15.03 -13.48 -18.46
C VAL A 9 -13.75 -14.21 -18.84
N GLU A 10 -13.39 -15.29 -18.15
CA GLU A 10 -12.14 -16.01 -18.39
C GLU A 10 -12.04 -16.59 -19.81
N GLU A 11 -13.14 -17.11 -20.38
CA GLU A 11 -13.14 -17.59 -21.77
C GLU A 11 -12.99 -16.46 -22.80
N ALA A 12 -13.46 -15.25 -22.48
CA ALA A 12 -13.44 -14.13 -23.40
C ALA A 12 -12.13 -13.33 -23.38
N LEU A 13 -11.29 -13.55 -22.37
CA LEU A 13 -9.96 -12.95 -22.28
C LEU A 13 -8.95 -13.77 -23.09
N ASP A 14 -8.05 -13.08 -23.77
CA ASP A 14 -6.89 -13.71 -24.40
C ASP A 14 -5.75 -13.97 -23.40
N THR A 15 -4.64 -14.52 -23.88
CA THR A 15 -3.50 -14.87 -23.02
C THR A 15 -2.86 -13.62 -22.39
N ASP A 16 -2.66 -12.55 -23.14
CA ASP A 16 -1.98 -11.35 -22.65
C ASP A 16 -2.86 -10.60 -21.64
N GLU A 17 -4.17 -10.56 -21.89
CA GLU A 17 -5.18 -10.02 -20.99
C GLU A 17 -5.29 -10.82 -19.67
N LYS A 18 -5.14 -12.16 -19.74
CA LYS A 18 -5.10 -13.01 -18.55
C LYS A 18 -3.88 -12.73 -17.69
N GLU A 19 -2.70 -12.63 -18.30
CA GLU A 19 -1.46 -12.28 -17.60
C GLU A 19 -1.55 -10.89 -16.96
N MET A 20 -2.13 -9.92 -17.66
CA MET A 20 -2.37 -8.58 -17.11
C MET A 20 -3.29 -8.63 -15.87
N LEU A 21 -4.38 -9.41 -15.91
CA LEU A 21 -5.30 -9.55 -14.79
C LEU A 21 -4.62 -10.21 -13.58
N LEU A 22 -3.84 -11.27 -13.81
CA LEU A 22 -3.04 -11.92 -12.76
C LEU A 22 -2.07 -10.93 -12.11
N PHE A 23 -1.40 -10.08 -12.91
CA PHE A 23 -0.51 -9.05 -12.41
C PHE A 23 -1.23 -8.02 -11.53
N LEU A 24 -2.39 -7.51 -11.97
CA LEU A 24 -3.16 -6.48 -11.23
C LEU A 24 -3.62 -6.99 -9.85
N CYS A 25 -4.00 -8.26 -9.76
CA CYS A 25 -4.52 -8.87 -8.54
C CYS A 25 -3.45 -9.39 -7.57
N ARG A 26 -2.17 -9.26 -7.90
CA ARG A 26 -1.06 -9.85 -7.14
C ARG A 26 -1.01 -9.43 -5.67
N ASP A 27 -1.35 -8.18 -5.38
CA ASP A 27 -1.36 -7.63 -4.02
C ASP A 27 -2.56 -8.11 -3.20
N VAL A 28 -3.66 -8.50 -3.86
CA VAL A 28 -4.88 -8.96 -3.18
C VAL A 28 -4.84 -10.47 -2.91
N ALA A 29 -4.08 -11.17 -3.75
CA ALA A 29 -3.86 -12.62 -3.73
C ALA A 29 -2.49 -13.02 -3.17
N ILE A 30 -1.85 -12.24 -2.30
CA ILE A 30 -0.48 -12.51 -1.78
C ILE A 30 -0.30 -13.95 -1.26
N ASP A 31 -1.33 -14.51 -0.61
CA ASP A 31 -1.27 -15.85 0.00
C ASP A 31 -1.51 -17.01 -0.97
N VAL A 32 -1.85 -16.72 -2.23
CA VAL A 32 -2.20 -17.75 -3.21
C VAL A 32 -1.50 -17.44 -4.53
N VAL A 33 -0.86 -18.45 -5.10
CA VAL A 33 -0.40 -18.39 -6.49
C VAL A 33 -1.46 -19.10 -7.32
N PRO A 34 -2.50 -18.40 -7.79
CA PRO A 34 -3.53 -19.03 -8.60
C PRO A 34 -2.91 -19.45 -9.94
N PRO A 35 -3.18 -20.68 -10.41
CA PRO A 35 -2.60 -21.17 -11.66
C PRO A 35 -3.27 -20.53 -12.90
N ASN A 36 -4.47 -19.96 -12.77
CA ASN A 36 -5.20 -19.31 -13.85
C ASN A 36 -6.15 -18.22 -13.30
N VAL A 37 -6.69 -17.40 -14.22
CA VAL A 37 -7.60 -16.29 -13.90
C VAL A 37 -8.91 -16.75 -13.27
N ARG A 38 -9.47 -17.88 -13.70
CA ARG A 38 -10.71 -18.41 -13.13
C ARG A 38 -10.55 -18.72 -11.65
N ASP A 39 -9.50 -19.46 -11.30
CA ASP A 39 -9.19 -19.82 -9.92
C ASP A 39 -8.91 -18.57 -9.09
N LEU A 40 -8.17 -17.60 -9.63
CA LEU A 40 -7.97 -16.30 -8.97
C LEU A 40 -9.31 -15.64 -8.64
N LEU A 41 -10.21 -15.50 -9.62
CA LEU A 41 -11.49 -14.82 -9.44
C LEU A 41 -12.42 -15.60 -8.49
N ASP A 42 -12.43 -16.93 -8.58
CA ASP A 42 -13.18 -17.81 -7.67
C ASP A 42 -12.68 -17.65 -6.22
N ILE A 43 -11.35 -17.64 -6.01
CA ILE A 43 -10.73 -17.42 -4.69
C ILE A 43 -11.09 -16.02 -4.14
N LEU A 44 -10.99 -14.97 -4.96
CA LEU A 44 -11.32 -13.61 -4.52
C LEU A 44 -12.81 -13.47 -4.20
N ARG A 45 -13.69 -14.14 -4.96
CA ARG A 45 -15.13 -14.22 -4.68
C ARG A 45 -15.40 -14.92 -3.35
N GLU A 46 -14.79 -16.08 -3.12
CA GLU A 46 -14.97 -16.87 -1.89
C GLU A 46 -14.47 -16.13 -0.65
N ARG A 47 -13.40 -15.33 -0.80
CA ARG A 47 -12.89 -14.44 0.25
C ARG A 47 -13.75 -13.19 0.48
N GLY A 48 -14.80 -12.98 -0.32
CA GLY A 48 -15.64 -11.78 -0.25
C GLY A 48 -14.95 -10.50 -0.71
N LYS A 49 -13.80 -10.60 -1.38
CA LYS A 49 -13.02 -9.47 -1.90
C LYS A 49 -13.40 -9.06 -3.33
N LEU A 50 -14.17 -9.90 -4.03
CA LEU A 50 -14.59 -9.66 -5.40
C LEU A 50 -16.10 -9.38 -5.48
N SER A 51 -16.45 -8.11 -5.53
CA SER A 51 -17.79 -7.64 -5.86
C SER A 51 -17.95 -7.43 -7.38
N VAL A 52 -19.17 -7.08 -7.80
CA VAL A 52 -19.44 -6.71 -9.21
C VAL A 52 -18.67 -5.45 -9.61
N GLY A 53 -18.51 -4.50 -8.69
CA GLY A 53 -17.75 -3.27 -8.92
C GLY A 53 -16.26 -3.54 -9.07
N ASP A 54 -15.71 -4.47 -8.28
CA ASP A 54 -14.30 -4.86 -8.36
C ASP A 54 -14.00 -5.60 -9.68
N LEU A 55 -14.90 -6.47 -10.13
CA LEU A 55 -14.78 -7.08 -11.45
C LEU A 55 -14.89 -6.05 -12.57
N ALA A 56 -15.77 -5.05 -12.41
CA ALA A 56 -15.87 -3.94 -13.36
C ALA A 56 -14.57 -3.12 -13.40
N GLU A 57 -13.93 -2.90 -12.24
CA GLU A 57 -12.61 -2.28 -12.19
C GLU A 57 -11.59 -3.09 -12.99
N LEU A 58 -11.45 -4.40 -12.72
CA LEU A 58 -10.49 -5.25 -13.42
C LEU A 58 -10.68 -5.21 -14.94
N LEU A 59 -11.91 -5.37 -15.42
CA LEU A 59 -12.23 -5.31 -16.85
C LEU A 59 -11.97 -3.93 -17.46
N TYR A 60 -12.17 -2.86 -16.68
CA TYR A 60 -11.83 -1.50 -17.09
C TYR A 60 -10.31 -1.32 -17.24
N ARG A 61 -9.51 -1.85 -16.30
CA ARG A 61 -8.03 -1.78 -16.36
C ARG A 61 -7.45 -2.58 -17.53
N VAL A 62 -8.02 -3.76 -17.83
CA VAL A 62 -7.65 -4.61 -18.98
C VAL A 62 -8.25 -4.08 -20.30
N ARG A 63 -8.95 -2.94 -20.27
CA ARG A 63 -9.56 -2.27 -21.44
C ARG A 63 -10.62 -3.08 -22.20
N ARG A 64 -11.21 -4.09 -21.57
CA ARG A 64 -12.30 -4.90 -22.15
C ARG A 64 -13.68 -4.29 -21.91
N PHE A 65 -13.88 -3.14 -22.54
CA PHE A 65 -15.14 -2.38 -22.48
C PHE A 65 -16.33 -3.12 -23.13
N ASP A 66 -16.06 -4.03 -24.07
CA ASP A 66 -17.04 -4.95 -24.63
C ASP A 66 -17.62 -5.88 -23.55
N LEU A 67 -16.77 -6.42 -22.67
CA LEU A 67 -17.18 -7.31 -21.58
C LEU A 67 -17.94 -6.56 -20.50
N LEU A 68 -17.54 -5.33 -20.18
CA LEU A 68 -18.29 -4.45 -19.27
C LEU A 68 -19.74 -4.26 -19.74
N LYS A 69 -19.94 -3.96 -21.02
CA LYS A 69 -21.28 -3.75 -21.58
C LYS A 69 -22.06 -5.06 -21.73
N ARG A 70 -21.41 -6.13 -22.19
CA ARG A 70 -22.06 -7.41 -22.50
C ARG A 70 -22.45 -8.16 -21.24
N ILE A 71 -21.53 -8.28 -20.27
CA ILE A 71 -21.65 -9.12 -19.08
C ILE A 71 -22.18 -8.32 -17.90
N LEU A 72 -21.57 -7.16 -17.58
CA LEU A 72 -21.93 -6.37 -16.39
C LEU A 72 -23.01 -5.31 -16.64
N LYS A 73 -23.38 -5.08 -17.90
CA LYS A 73 -24.31 -4.01 -18.32
C LYS A 73 -23.88 -2.62 -17.84
N MET A 74 -22.57 -2.41 -17.70
CA MET A 74 -21.97 -1.13 -17.31
C MET A 74 -21.33 -0.46 -18.52
N ASP A 75 -21.50 0.84 -18.64
CA ASP A 75 -20.73 1.65 -19.58
C ASP A 75 -19.45 2.16 -18.93
N ARG A 76 -18.54 2.66 -19.77
CA ARG A 76 -17.25 3.19 -19.32
C ARG A 76 -17.42 4.29 -18.25
N LYS A 77 -18.37 5.21 -18.47
CA LYS A 77 -18.60 6.34 -17.56
C LYS A 77 -19.15 5.91 -16.21
N ALA A 78 -20.01 4.88 -16.16
CA ALA A 78 -20.48 4.32 -14.91
C ALA A 78 -19.32 3.73 -14.09
N VAL A 79 -18.39 3.02 -14.74
CA VAL A 79 -17.21 2.47 -14.05
C VAL A 79 -16.29 3.58 -13.56
N GLU A 80 -15.99 4.59 -14.38
CA GLU A 80 -15.20 5.76 -13.95
C GLU A 80 -15.84 6.48 -12.76
N THR A 81 -17.17 6.65 -12.78
CA THR A 81 -17.91 7.25 -11.67
C THR A 81 -17.88 6.38 -10.40
N TYR A 82 -17.94 5.06 -10.58
CA TYR A 82 -17.84 4.10 -9.48
C TYR A 82 -16.45 4.17 -8.83
N LEU A 83 -15.38 4.20 -9.63
CA LEU A 83 -14.00 4.30 -9.15
C LEU A 83 -13.72 5.61 -8.41
N LEU A 84 -14.42 6.70 -8.73
CA LEU A 84 -14.28 7.96 -7.99
C LEU A 84 -14.89 7.92 -6.58
N ARG A 85 -15.83 7.02 -6.32
CA ARG A 85 -16.64 7.00 -5.09
C ARG A 85 -16.30 5.84 -4.16
N ASN A 86 -15.64 4.80 -4.66
CA ASN A 86 -15.41 3.56 -3.95
C ASN A 86 -13.91 3.28 -3.85
N PRO A 87 -13.48 2.54 -2.80
CA PRO A 87 -12.11 2.06 -2.72
C PRO A 87 -11.82 1.13 -3.92
N HIS A 88 -10.58 1.18 -4.41
CA HIS A 88 -10.14 0.35 -5.52
C HIS A 88 -9.69 -1.02 -5.02
N LEU A 89 -10.01 -2.07 -5.77
CA LEU A 89 -9.48 -3.41 -5.56
C LEU A 89 -7.97 -3.43 -5.89
N VAL A 90 -7.59 -2.72 -6.96
CA VAL A 90 -6.23 -2.71 -7.50
C VAL A 90 -5.47 -1.51 -6.94
N SER A 91 -4.23 -1.72 -6.49
CA SER A 91 -3.39 -0.62 -5.99
C SER A 91 -3.00 0.36 -7.11
N ASP A 92 -2.91 1.65 -6.79
CA ASP A 92 -2.49 2.67 -7.77
C ASP A 92 -1.12 2.38 -8.40
N TYR A 93 -0.23 1.70 -7.66
CA TYR A 93 1.06 1.23 -8.17
C TYR A 93 0.87 0.17 -9.28
N ARG A 94 0.01 -0.83 -9.07
CA ARG A 94 -0.25 -1.87 -10.09
C ARG A 94 -0.87 -1.28 -11.34
N VAL A 95 -1.77 -0.32 -11.18
CA VAL A 95 -2.35 0.46 -12.28
C VAL A 95 -1.25 1.17 -13.06
N LEU A 96 -0.36 1.90 -12.38
CA LEU A 96 0.74 2.62 -13.03
C LEU A 96 1.62 1.67 -13.85
N MET A 97 1.99 0.52 -13.29
CA MET A 97 2.82 -0.46 -13.98
C MET A 97 2.11 -1.05 -15.21
N ALA A 98 0.82 -1.33 -15.10
CA ALA A 98 0.00 -1.78 -16.22
C ALA A 98 -0.08 -0.73 -17.34
N GLU A 99 -0.37 0.53 -17.01
CA GLU A 99 -0.43 1.63 -17.99
C GLU A 99 0.93 1.88 -18.66
N ILE A 100 2.03 1.78 -17.91
CA ILE A 100 3.38 1.89 -18.49
C ILE A 100 3.63 0.72 -19.45
N GLY A 101 3.24 -0.50 -19.08
CA GLY A 101 3.40 -1.69 -19.91
C GLY A 101 2.64 -1.61 -21.24
N GLU A 102 1.42 -1.08 -21.22
CA GLU A 102 0.61 -0.89 -22.44
C GLU A 102 1.21 0.13 -23.40
N ASP A 103 1.87 1.16 -22.87
CA ASP A 103 2.47 2.22 -23.68
C ASP A 103 3.89 1.85 -24.17
N LEU A 104 4.45 0.70 -23.79
CA LEU A 104 5.80 0.26 -24.18
C LEU A 104 5.76 -0.71 -25.36
N ASP A 105 6.54 -0.42 -26.40
CA ASP A 105 6.72 -1.33 -27.52
C ASP A 105 7.73 -2.45 -27.20
N LYS A 106 7.71 -3.53 -27.99
CA LYS A 106 8.65 -4.67 -27.85
C LYS A 106 10.13 -4.25 -27.85
N SER A 107 10.47 -3.21 -28.62
CA SER A 107 11.82 -2.62 -28.68
C SER A 107 12.19 -1.93 -27.36
N ASP A 108 11.25 -1.19 -26.80
CA ASP A 108 11.45 -0.47 -25.53
C ASP A 108 11.62 -1.47 -24.39
N VAL A 109 10.77 -2.50 -24.32
CA VAL A 109 10.89 -3.59 -23.34
C VAL A 109 12.25 -4.29 -23.46
N SER A 110 12.69 -4.60 -24.68
CA SER A 110 14.02 -5.19 -24.91
C SER A 110 15.15 -4.29 -24.42
N SER A 111 15.01 -2.98 -24.62
CA SER A 111 15.99 -1.97 -24.17
C SER A 111 16.01 -1.83 -22.65
N LEU A 112 14.83 -1.86 -21.99
CA LEU A 112 14.72 -1.89 -20.53
C LEU A 112 15.36 -3.15 -19.95
N ILE A 113 15.01 -4.31 -20.49
CA ILE A 113 15.60 -5.58 -20.10
C ILE A 113 17.12 -5.52 -20.23
N PHE A 114 17.65 -4.93 -21.31
CA PHE A 114 19.09 -4.75 -21.50
C PHE A 114 19.73 -3.85 -20.43
N LEU A 115 19.14 -2.69 -20.14
CA LEU A 115 19.64 -1.78 -19.12
C LEU A 115 19.57 -2.37 -17.71
N MET A 116 18.58 -3.23 -17.46
CA MET A 116 18.34 -3.83 -16.15
C MET A 116 19.16 -5.09 -15.89
N LYS A 117 19.86 -5.64 -16.90
CA LYS A 117 20.72 -6.84 -16.75
C LYS A 117 21.78 -6.67 -15.67
N ASP A 118 22.34 -5.48 -15.58
CA ASP A 118 23.42 -5.19 -14.63
C ASP A 118 22.95 -5.26 -13.17
N TYR A 119 21.64 -5.12 -12.94
CA TYR A 119 21.02 -5.13 -11.61
C TYR A 119 20.41 -6.50 -11.25
N MET A 120 19.92 -7.26 -12.25
CA MET A 120 19.26 -8.56 -12.02
C MET A 120 20.24 -9.75 -11.87
N GLY A 121 21.54 -9.50 -11.99
CA GLY A 121 22.57 -10.54 -12.00
C GLY A 121 22.59 -11.34 -13.31
N ARG A 122 23.63 -12.15 -13.53
CA ARG A 122 23.79 -13.00 -14.74
C ARG A 122 22.78 -14.17 -14.81
N GLY A 123 21.62 -14.05 -14.18
CA GLY A 123 20.52 -14.99 -14.31
C GLY A 123 19.99 -15.02 -15.74
N LYS A 124 19.39 -16.15 -16.13
CA LYS A 124 18.86 -16.35 -17.48
C LYS A 124 17.66 -15.43 -17.70
N ILE A 125 17.93 -14.26 -18.26
CA ILE A 125 16.89 -13.35 -18.71
C ILE A 125 16.29 -13.98 -19.97
N ASN A 126 15.12 -14.59 -19.81
CA ASN A 126 14.33 -15.04 -20.94
C ASN A 126 13.99 -13.82 -21.81
N LYS A 127 14.24 -13.93 -23.12
CA LYS A 127 13.98 -12.86 -24.10
C LYS A 127 12.49 -12.61 -24.33
N GLU A 128 11.64 -13.49 -23.81
CA GLU A 128 10.18 -13.48 -23.98
C GLU A 128 9.46 -12.92 -22.75
N LYS A 129 10.13 -12.12 -21.91
CA LYS A 129 9.49 -11.49 -20.76
C LYS A 129 8.73 -10.24 -21.20
N SER A 130 7.46 -10.14 -20.78
CA SER A 130 6.70 -8.91 -20.88
C SER A 130 7.27 -7.83 -19.94
N PHE A 131 6.82 -6.59 -20.10
CA PHE A 131 7.14 -5.54 -19.12
C PHE A 131 6.64 -5.89 -17.70
N LEU A 132 5.47 -6.52 -17.58
CA LEU A 132 4.92 -6.91 -16.28
C LEU A 132 5.75 -8.02 -15.64
N ASP A 133 6.26 -8.97 -16.41
CA ASP A 133 7.21 -9.98 -15.93
C ASP A 133 8.50 -9.34 -15.43
N LEU A 134 9.00 -8.32 -16.14
CA LEU A 134 10.17 -7.57 -15.71
C LEU A 134 9.92 -6.88 -14.36
N VAL A 135 8.77 -6.20 -14.19
CA VAL A 135 8.39 -5.58 -12.92
C VAL A 135 8.32 -6.62 -11.80
N VAL A 136 7.69 -7.77 -12.04
CA VAL A 136 7.59 -8.88 -11.09
C VAL A 136 8.97 -9.36 -10.61
N GLU A 137 9.95 -9.41 -11.49
CA GLU A 137 11.32 -9.83 -11.17
C GLU A 137 12.08 -8.75 -10.40
N LEU A 138 11.88 -7.48 -10.75
CA LEU A 138 12.45 -6.35 -10.01
C LEU A 138 11.89 -6.25 -8.60
N GLU A 139 10.60 -6.55 -8.41
CA GLU A 139 9.95 -6.65 -7.10
C GLU A 139 10.60 -7.74 -6.24
N LYS A 140 10.87 -8.93 -6.80
CA LYS A 140 11.55 -10.02 -6.08
C LYS A 140 12.96 -9.63 -5.62
N LEU A 141 13.61 -8.74 -6.35
CA LEU A 141 14.94 -8.22 -6.02
C LEU A 141 14.90 -6.98 -5.13
N ASN A 142 13.71 -6.52 -4.73
CA ASN A 142 13.48 -5.27 -3.98
C ASN A 142 14.08 -4.03 -4.68
N LEU A 143 14.12 -4.05 -6.02
CA LEU A 143 14.60 -2.93 -6.83
C LEU A 143 13.48 -1.94 -7.18
N VAL A 144 12.23 -2.43 -7.22
CA VAL A 144 11.03 -1.65 -7.53
C VAL A 144 9.94 -1.99 -6.51
N ALA A 145 9.27 -0.95 -6.00
CA ALA A 145 8.14 -1.03 -5.07
C ALA A 145 7.27 0.25 -5.21
N PRO A 146 6.08 0.33 -4.58
CA PRO A 146 5.23 1.52 -4.64
C PRO A 146 5.94 2.83 -4.24
N ASP A 147 6.86 2.79 -3.28
CA ASP A 147 7.64 3.93 -2.82
C ASP A 147 9.04 4.02 -3.44
N GLN A 148 9.45 3.00 -4.22
CA GLN A 148 10.78 2.89 -4.81
C GLN A 148 10.69 2.70 -6.34
N LEU A 149 10.75 3.81 -7.07
CA LEU A 149 10.63 3.84 -8.54
C LEU A 149 11.82 4.49 -9.27
N ASP A 150 12.86 4.90 -8.54
CA ASP A 150 13.98 5.68 -9.07
C ASP A 150 14.78 4.94 -10.16
N LEU A 151 14.97 3.62 -9.98
CA LEU A 151 15.64 2.79 -10.97
C LEU A 151 14.85 2.76 -12.28
N LEU A 152 13.54 2.51 -12.20
CA LEU A 152 12.65 2.44 -13.36
C LEU A 152 12.57 3.80 -14.06
N GLU A 153 12.48 4.90 -13.30
CA GLU A 153 12.50 6.28 -13.83
C GLU A 153 13.79 6.57 -14.61
N LYS A 154 14.94 6.16 -14.07
CA LYS A 154 16.25 6.30 -14.74
C LYS A 154 16.31 5.49 -16.03
N CYS A 155 15.83 4.24 -16.00
CA CYS A 155 15.81 3.37 -17.18
C CYS A 155 14.89 3.92 -18.28
N LEU A 156 13.69 4.40 -17.94
CA LEU A 156 12.76 5.02 -18.89
C LEU A 156 13.35 6.29 -19.53
N LYS A 157 14.09 7.09 -18.74
CA LYS A 157 14.84 8.24 -19.29
C LYS A 157 15.91 7.80 -20.30
N ASN A 158 16.63 6.71 -20.02
CA ASN A 158 17.71 6.22 -20.88
C ASN A 158 17.23 5.65 -22.21
N ILE A 159 16.01 5.09 -22.26
CA ILE A 159 15.37 4.67 -23.51
C ILE A 159 14.59 5.81 -24.19
N HIS A 160 14.75 7.05 -23.71
CA HIS A 160 14.08 8.25 -24.23
C HIS A 160 12.53 8.27 -24.10
N ARG A 161 11.95 7.44 -23.23
CA ARG A 161 10.52 7.46 -22.88
C ARG A 161 10.20 8.44 -21.76
N ILE A 162 10.38 9.73 -22.07
CA ILE A 162 10.21 10.85 -21.12
C ILE A 162 8.75 11.02 -20.68
N ASP A 163 7.81 10.64 -21.53
CA ASP A 163 6.37 10.56 -21.24
C ASP A 163 6.09 9.60 -20.06
N LEU A 164 6.64 8.38 -20.11
CA LEU A 164 6.45 7.37 -19.07
C LEU A 164 7.20 7.73 -17.79
N LYS A 165 8.41 8.29 -17.92
CA LYS A 165 9.12 8.88 -16.79
C LYS A 165 8.25 9.91 -16.07
N THR A 166 7.58 10.78 -16.82
CA THR A 166 6.70 11.82 -16.25
C THR A 166 5.48 11.21 -15.56
N LYS A 167 4.93 10.10 -16.05
CA LYS A 167 3.86 9.36 -15.35
C LYS A 167 4.32 8.87 -13.96
N ILE A 168 5.52 8.28 -13.87
CA ILE A 168 6.10 7.87 -12.58
C ILE A 168 6.26 9.07 -11.63
N GLN A 169 6.78 10.20 -12.13
CA GLN A 169 6.95 11.39 -11.31
C GLN A 169 5.62 11.93 -10.76
N LYS A 170 4.55 11.94 -11.58
CA LYS A 170 3.21 12.34 -11.14
C LYS A 170 2.68 11.42 -10.04
N TYR A 171 2.91 10.12 -10.17
CA TYR A 171 2.55 9.14 -9.13
C TYR A 171 3.32 9.38 -7.82
N LYS A 172 4.63 9.61 -7.87
CA LYS A 172 5.41 9.95 -6.65
C LYS A 172 4.89 11.24 -5.99
N GLN A 173 4.49 12.23 -6.79
CA GLN A 173 3.91 13.48 -6.28
C GLN A 173 2.54 13.26 -5.60
N SER A 174 1.67 12.40 -6.13
CA SER A 174 0.38 12.13 -5.51
C SER A 174 0.53 11.45 -4.14
N LEU A 175 1.52 10.56 -3.98
CA LEU A 175 1.84 9.95 -2.68
C LEU A 175 2.26 10.99 -1.64
N HIS A 176 3.11 11.95 -2.00
CA HIS A 176 3.52 13.03 -1.09
C HIS A 176 2.38 14.01 -0.78
N ASN A 177 1.53 14.33 -1.76
CA ASN A 177 0.40 15.23 -1.57
C ASN A 177 -0.70 14.60 -0.69
N GLY A 178 -0.84 13.27 -0.69
CA GLY A 178 -1.71 12.54 0.23
C GLY A 178 -1.25 12.62 1.69
N ARG A 179 0.06 12.43 1.94
CA ARG A 179 0.66 12.56 3.28
C ARG A 179 0.50 13.95 3.90
N SER A 180 0.52 15.02 3.09
CA SER A 180 0.31 16.39 3.58
C SER A 180 -1.15 16.67 4.01
N LYS A 181 -2.14 15.95 3.45
CA LYS A 181 -3.56 16.09 3.85
C LYS A 181 -3.89 15.37 5.15
N GLU A 182 -3.26 14.24 5.44
CA GLU A 182 -3.37 13.57 6.75
C GLU A 182 -2.85 14.45 7.90
N GLN A 183 -1.86 15.29 7.63
CA GLN A 183 -1.32 16.24 8.61
C GLN A 183 -2.30 17.39 8.90
N ARG A 184 -3.13 17.81 7.93
CA ARG A 184 -4.17 18.84 8.12
C ARG A 184 -5.46 18.34 8.76
N LEU A 185 -5.84 17.07 8.54
CA LEU A 185 -7.02 16.48 9.19
C LEU A 185 -6.81 16.24 10.70
N LYS A 186 -5.55 16.05 11.14
CA LYS A 186 -5.22 15.98 12.58
C LYS A 186 -5.32 17.33 13.30
N GLU A 187 -5.26 18.46 12.60
CA GLU A 187 -5.44 19.80 13.19
C GLU A 187 -6.92 20.23 13.31
N GLN A 188 -7.85 19.55 12.64
CA GLN A 188 -9.27 19.97 12.58
C GLN A 188 -10.24 19.10 13.41
N LEU A 189 -9.74 18.15 14.20
CA LEU A 189 -10.54 17.46 15.23
C LEU A 189 -10.18 17.88 16.66
N GLY A 190 -9.75 19.13 16.84
CA GLY A 190 -9.74 19.81 18.14
C GLY A 190 -11.12 20.42 18.41
N THR A 191 -12.06 19.61 18.90
CA THR A 191 -13.37 20.09 19.34
C THR A 191 -13.21 20.95 20.61
N GLN A 192 -13.48 22.24 20.46
CA GLN A 192 -14.05 23.19 21.43
C GLN A 192 -13.78 22.92 22.91
N GLN A 193 -12.85 23.67 23.52
CA GLN A 193 -12.91 23.95 24.95
C GLN A 193 -13.21 25.42 25.17
N GLU A 194 -14.36 25.67 25.79
CA GLU A 194 -14.74 26.96 26.36
C GLU A 194 -13.71 27.44 27.40
N PRO A 195 -13.50 28.76 27.54
CA PRO A 195 -12.45 29.32 28.38
C PRO A 195 -12.86 29.30 29.85
N VAL A 196 -12.50 28.27 30.59
CA VAL A 196 -12.55 28.32 32.06
C VAL A 196 -11.35 29.12 32.56
N LYS A 197 -11.64 30.35 32.98
CA LYS A 197 -10.71 31.24 33.69
C LYS A 197 -10.22 30.55 34.96
N THR A 198 -8.92 30.29 35.06
CA THR A 198 -8.23 30.34 36.35
C THR A 198 -6.91 31.06 36.19
N SER A 199 -6.80 32.14 36.96
CA SER A 199 -5.61 32.97 37.13
C SER A 199 -4.55 32.17 37.87
N ILE A 200 -3.34 32.06 37.32
CA ILE A 200 -2.17 31.71 38.12
C ILE A 200 -1.08 32.73 37.80
N GLN A 201 -0.75 33.50 38.83
CA GLN A 201 0.28 34.53 38.84
C GLN A 201 1.66 33.94 38.56
N GLU A 202 2.40 34.72 37.78
CA GLU A 202 3.82 34.63 37.50
C GLU A 202 4.64 34.73 38.80
N SER A 203 5.48 33.73 39.08
CA SER A 203 6.68 33.89 39.91
C SER A 203 7.69 32.77 39.68
N ALA A 204 8.78 33.19 39.04
CA ALA A 204 10.19 32.79 39.12
C ALA A 204 10.62 31.40 39.67
N ALA A 205 11.49 30.78 38.85
CA ALA A 205 12.73 30.07 39.19
C ALA A 205 12.71 28.74 39.99
N PHE A 206 12.82 27.65 39.23
CA PHE A 206 13.76 26.52 39.36
C PHE A 206 14.02 25.89 40.75
N MET A 207 13.59 24.63 40.93
CA MET A 207 14.38 23.46 41.41
C MET A 207 13.54 22.16 41.22
N PRO A 208 14.11 21.02 40.79
CA PRO A 208 13.35 19.78 40.59
C PRO A 208 13.21 19.02 41.91
N GLN A 209 12.00 18.98 42.48
CA GLN A 209 11.66 18.09 43.59
C GLN A 209 10.98 16.83 43.02
N SER A 210 11.50 15.67 43.45
CA SER A 210 11.03 14.33 43.08
C SER A 210 9.54 14.15 43.38
N ILE A 211 8.75 13.93 42.33
CA ILE A 211 7.32 13.57 42.44
C ILE A 211 7.24 12.14 43.00
N PRO A 212 6.50 11.88 44.09
CA PRO A 212 6.26 10.52 44.55
C PRO A 212 5.47 9.74 43.50
N GLU A 213 5.97 8.60 43.03
CA GLU A 213 5.22 7.67 42.18
C GLU A 213 4.00 7.15 42.97
N GLU A 214 2.83 7.77 42.80
CA GLU A 214 1.57 7.19 43.23
C GLU A 214 1.25 5.96 42.37
N ARG A 215 1.74 4.80 42.81
CA ARG A 215 1.42 3.51 42.19
C ARG A 215 -0.02 3.12 42.50
N TYR A 216 -0.88 3.23 41.50
CA TYR A 216 -2.24 2.75 41.56
C TYR A 216 -2.30 1.23 41.84
N LYS A 217 -2.92 0.82 42.95
CA LYS A 217 -3.16 -0.60 43.28
C LYS A 217 -4.46 -1.09 42.64
N MET A 218 -4.33 -1.97 41.64
CA MET A 218 -5.46 -2.60 40.96
C MET A 218 -6.13 -3.65 41.88
N LYS A 219 -7.41 -3.46 42.23
CA LYS A 219 -8.16 -4.34 43.14
C LYS A 219 -9.17 -5.27 42.44
N SER A 220 -9.27 -5.24 41.12
CA SER A 220 -10.26 -5.98 40.31
C SER A 220 -9.62 -7.06 39.44
N LYS A 221 -10.41 -8.08 39.04
CA LYS A 221 -9.98 -9.17 38.14
C LYS A 221 -9.89 -8.67 36.68
N PRO A 222 -8.78 -8.89 35.96
CA PRO A 222 -8.65 -8.51 34.55
C PRO A 222 -9.49 -9.45 33.65
N LEU A 223 -10.14 -8.87 32.63
CA LEU A 223 -11.01 -9.59 31.69
C LEU A 223 -10.38 -9.77 30.28
N GLY A 224 -9.13 -9.34 30.09
CA GLY A 224 -8.43 -9.43 28.80
C GLY A 224 -7.03 -8.80 28.84
N ILE A 225 -6.32 -8.86 27.71
CA ILE A 225 -4.95 -8.35 27.52
C ILE A 225 -5.00 -7.13 26.59
N CYS A 226 -4.31 -6.05 26.95
CA CYS A 226 -4.05 -4.90 26.09
C CYS A 226 -2.55 -4.78 25.84
N LEU A 227 -2.18 -4.37 24.64
CA LEU A 227 -0.81 -4.08 24.24
C LEU A 227 -0.67 -2.56 24.10
N ILE A 228 0.24 -1.96 24.86
CA ILE A 228 0.64 -0.57 24.66
C ILE A 228 2.05 -0.57 24.09
N ILE A 229 2.24 0.22 23.03
CA ILE A 229 3.52 0.41 22.36
C ILE A 229 3.83 1.89 22.55
N ASP A 230 4.83 2.17 23.39
CA ASP A 230 5.34 3.52 23.59
C ASP A 230 6.32 3.85 22.44
N CYS A 231 5.90 4.73 21.55
CA CYS A 231 6.70 5.14 20.40
C CYS A 231 7.50 6.41 20.77
N ILE A 232 8.53 6.26 21.59
CA ILE A 232 9.51 7.35 21.77
C ILE A 232 10.43 7.37 20.55
N GLY A 233 10.28 8.40 19.72
CA GLY A 233 11.18 8.69 18.60
C GLY A 233 12.60 8.95 19.11
N ASN A 234 13.56 8.20 18.61
CA ASN A 234 14.97 8.34 18.98
C ASN A 234 15.56 9.59 18.30
N GLU A 235 15.47 10.76 18.93
CA GLU A 235 16.46 11.82 18.74
C GLU A 235 17.52 11.72 19.83
N THR A 236 18.74 11.46 19.37
CA THR A 236 19.94 11.22 20.16
C THR A 236 20.33 12.41 21.07
N GLY A 237 20.56 12.16 22.37
CA GLY A 237 21.47 12.99 23.16
C GLY A 237 21.18 13.14 24.66
N TRP A 238 21.65 12.20 25.50
CA TRP A 238 22.46 12.40 26.72
C TRP A 238 22.28 11.30 27.79
N SER A 239 23.41 10.97 28.42
CA SER A 239 23.67 9.91 29.40
C SER A 239 22.80 9.91 30.65
N ALA A 240 22.39 8.71 31.09
CA ALA A 240 22.52 8.28 32.49
C ALA A 240 22.50 6.75 32.59
N MET A 241 23.50 6.19 33.28
CA MET A 241 23.67 4.77 33.52
C MET A 241 22.64 4.25 34.53
N ALA A 242 21.95 3.14 34.21
CA ALA A 242 21.42 2.21 35.19
C ALA A 242 21.74 0.79 34.71
N GLN A 243 22.65 0.12 35.42
CA GLN A 243 23.02 -1.27 35.16
C GLN A 243 21.86 -2.19 35.56
N SER A 244 21.33 -2.94 34.60
CA SER A 244 20.58 -4.16 34.86
C SER A 244 21.05 -5.22 33.87
N GLN A 245 21.65 -6.29 34.39
CA GLN A 245 22.10 -7.41 33.59
C GLN A 245 20.88 -8.15 33.03
N LEU A 246 20.71 -8.11 31.72
CA LEU A 246 20.03 -9.12 30.93
C LEU A 246 20.60 -9.04 29.51
N THR A 247 21.40 -10.04 29.16
CA THR A 247 21.80 -10.33 27.79
C THR A 247 20.57 -10.61 26.94
N THR A 248 20.33 -9.86 25.85
CA THR A 248 20.01 -10.38 24.50
C THR A 248 19.74 -9.23 23.50
N THR A 249 20.48 -9.30 22.40
CA THR A 249 20.24 -8.90 21.01
C THR A 249 18.95 -8.13 20.64
N ALA A 250 19.16 -6.93 20.08
CA ALA A 250 18.32 -6.19 19.11
C ALA A 250 16.83 -5.92 19.43
N ALA A 251 16.59 -4.75 20.04
CA ALA A 251 15.54 -3.77 19.74
C ALA A 251 14.08 -4.24 19.51
N SER A 252 13.40 -4.61 20.59
CA SER A 252 11.98 -4.25 20.82
C SER A 252 11.63 -4.51 22.29
N GLN A 253 11.42 -3.45 23.07
CA GLN A 253 10.87 -3.58 24.42
C GLN A 253 9.35 -3.38 24.33
N VAL A 254 8.61 -4.46 24.58
CA VAL A 254 7.14 -4.44 24.66
C VAL A 254 6.74 -4.27 26.12
N GLN A 255 6.00 -3.20 26.43
CA GLN A 255 5.48 -2.99 27.78
C GLN A 255 4.00 -2.61 27.72
N ALA A 256 3.14 -3.57 28.09
CA ALA A 256 1.70 -3.41 28.14
C ALA A 256 1.27 -2.57 29.36
N ILE A 257 0.47 -1.54 29.12
CA ILE A 257 -0.24 -0.75 30.15
C ILE A 257 -1.72 -0.73 29.73
N LEU A 258 -2.67 -0.62 30.67
CA LEU A 258 -4.10 -0.61 30.36
C LEU A 258 -4.67 0.76 30.75
N LEU A 259 -5.26 1.49 29.80
CA LEU A 259 -5.91 2.77 30.05
C LEU A 259 -7.44 2.69 29.83
N PRO A 260 -8.25 3.26 30.74
CA PRO A 260 -9.71 3.27 30.62
C PRO A 260 -10.22 4.47 29.82
N GLN A 261 -11.40 4.33 29.20
CA GLN A 261 -12.17 5.38 28.53
C GLN A 261 -13.47 5.70 29.34
N PRO A 262 -14.06 6.90 29.14
CA PRO A 262 -14.97 7.53 30.08
C PRO A 262 -16.43 7.06 29.93
N PRO A 263 -17.28 7.27 30.96
CA PRO A 263 -18.67 6.83 30.95
C PRO A 263 -19.59 7.74 30.12
N GLU A 264 -20.73 7.18 29.69
CA GLU A 264 -21.90 7.87 29.13
C GLU A 264 -22.53 8.88 30.11
#